data_AF-A0A1X7AAR4-F1
#
_entry.id   AF-A0A1X7AAR4-F1
#
_cell.length_a   1.000
_cell.length_b   1.000
_cell.length_c   1.000
_cell.angle_alpha   90.00
_cell.angle_beta   90.00
_cell.angle_gamma   90.00
#
_symmetry.space_group_name_H-M   'P 1'
#
loop_
_entity.id
_entity.type
_entity.pdbx_description
1 polymer ?
#
loop_
_entity_poly.entity_id
_entity_poly.type
_entity_poly.pdbx_seq_one_letter_code
_entity_poly.pdbx_strand_id
1 'polypeptide(L)' 'MSNETTIPEFNPSGSDVVAETKRLTEELMEYIRTNVPENRQRSIALTNYEQAAMWAVKANFV' A
#
# COMPACT_ATOMS: atom_id res chain seq x y z
N MET A 1 2.05 15.14 -8.47
CA MET A 1 1.08 14.06 -8.17
C MET A 1 1.76 13.16 -7.17
N SER A 2 1.14 12.88 -6.02
CA SER A 2 1.73 12.00 -5.03
C SER A 2 1.72 10.55 -5.55
N ASN A 3 2.77 9.79 -5.26
CA ASN A 3 2.88 8.36 -5.59
C ASN A 3 2.28 7.46 -4.49
N GLU A 4 1.45 8.06 -3.63
CA GLU A 4 0.78 7.37 -2.52
C GLU A 4 -0.15 6.31 -3.10
N THR A 5 0.00 5.09 -2.62
CA THR A 5 -0.75 3.94 -3.12
C THR A 5 -1.94 3.62 -2.21
N THR A 6 -1.88 4.06 -0.97
CA THR A 6 -2.97 4.00 0.01
C THR A 6 -3.61 5.39 0.14
N ILE A 7 -4.93 5.44 0.41
CA ILE A 7 -5.62 6.69 0.72
C ILE A 7 -5.13 7.17 2.09
N PRO A 8 -4.37 8.25 2.23
CA PRO A 8 -3.71 8.59 3.50
C PRO A 8 -4.73 8.80 4.63
N GLU A 9 -5.84 9.48 4.33
CA GLU A 9 -6.87 9.88 5.30
C GLU A 9 -7.82 8.75 5.73
N PHE A 10 -7.78 7.59 5.09
CA PHE A 10 -8.71 6.49 5.39
C PHE A 10 -8.32 5.74 6.68
N ASN A 11 -8.55 6.32 7.85
CA ASN A 11 -8.41 5.65 9.14
C ASN A 11 -9.51 6.12 10.11
N PRO A 12 -10.80 5.81 9.82
CA PRO A 12 -11.93 6.36 10.57
C PRO A 12 -11.96 5.93 12.05
N SER A 13 -11.27 4.85 12.43
CA SER A 13 -11.17 4.38 13.82
C SER A 13 -9.93 4.90 14.55
N GLY A 14 -9.01 5.61 13.87
CA GLY A 14 -7.72 5.99 14.46
C GLY A 14 -6.86 4.77 14.84
N SER A 15 -7.02 3.64 14.16
CA SER A 15 -6.29 2.40 14.46
C SER A 15 -4.82 2.50 14.08
N ASP A 16 -3.94 2.24 15.05
CA ASP A 16 -2.49 2.13 14.83
C ASP A 16 -2.15 1.02 13.83
N VAL A 17 -2.92 -0.08 13.83
CA VAL A 17 -2.73 -1.20 12.90
C VAL A 17 -3.00 -0.77 11.46
N VAL A 18 -4.05 0.03 11.24
CA VAL A 18 -4.38 0.57 9.91
C VAL A 18 -3.30 1.55 9.45
N ALA A 19 -2.87 2.45 10.33
CA ALA A 19 -1.81 3.41 10.02
C ALA A 19 -0.49 2.70 9.66
N GLU A 20 -0.10 1.71 10.45
CA GLU A 20 1.14 0.96 10.25
C GLU A 20 1.11 0.09 9.00
N THR A 21 -0.03 -0.55 8.71
CA THR A 21 -0.22 -1.33 7.48
C THR A 21 0.00 -0.47 6.24
N LYS A 22 -0.52 0.77 6.24
CA LYS A 22 -0.30 1.72 5.15
C LYS A 22 1.15 2.16 5.04
N ARG A 23 1.78 2.54 6.16
CA ARG A 23 3.19 2.95 6.20
C ARG A 23 4.11 1.88 5.59
N LEU A 24 3.96 0.63 6.03
CA LEU A 24 4.72 -0.51 5.52
C LEU A 24 4.45 -0.77 4.03
N THR A 25 3.21 -0.56 3.58
CA THR A 25 2.84 -0.69 2.15
C THR A 25 3.58 0.35 1.32
N GLU A 26 3.57 1.62 1.71
CA GLU A 26 4.27 2.67 0.96
C GLU A 26 5.78 2.43 0.91
N GLU A 27 6.39 2.00 2.03
CA GLU A 27 7.81 1.68 2.08
C GLU A 27 8.18 0.53 1.14
N LEU A 28 7.39 -0.55 1.12
CA LEU A 28 7.60 -1.67 0.23
C LEU A 28 7.46 -1.25 -1.24
N MET A 29 6.41 -0.48 -1.56
CA MET A 29 6.16 -0.05 -2.93
C MET A 29 7.24 0.90 -3.43
N GLU A 30 7.73 1.79 -2.57
CA GLU A 30 8.86 2.66 -2.91
C GLU A 30 10.15 1.88 -3.12
N TYR A 31 10.41 0.88 -2.27
CA TYR A 31 11.55 -0.01 -2.45
C TYR A 31 11.50 -0.74 -3.80
N ILE A 32 10.32 -1.22 -4.21
CA ILE A 32 10.12 -1.87 -5.51
C ILE A 32 10.34 -0.88 -6.67
N ARG A 33 9.79 0.34 -6.59
CA ARG A 33 9.99 1.38 -7.62
C ARG A 33 11.48 1.70 -7.82
N THR A 34 12.21 1.78 -6.72
CA THR A 34 13.64 2.14 -6.71
C THR A 34 14.53 1.00 -7.22
N ASN A 35 14.23 -0.26 -6.85
CA ASN A 35 15.18 -1.37 -7.02
C ASN A 35 14.79 -2.37 -8.12
N VAL A 36 13.52 -2.39 -8.55
CA VAL A 36 13.05 -3.34 -9.56
C VAL A 36 12.96 -2.64 -10.93
N PRO A 37 13.48 -3.26 -12.01
CA PRO A 37 13.41 -2.68 -13.35
C PRO A 37 11.97 -2.36 -13.78
N GLU A 38 11.83 -1.29 -14.56
CA GLU A 38 10.55 -0.88 -15.14
C GLU A 38 10.08 -1.85 -16.22
N ASN A 39 9.36 -2.87 -15.78
CA ASN A 39 8.78 -3.88 -16.65
C ASN A 39 7.37 -4.27 -16.21
N ARG A 40 6.72 -5.09 -17.04
CA ARG A 40 5.36 -5.56 -16.80
C ARG A 40 5.21 -6.27 -15.46
N GLN A 41 6.22 -7.05 -15.04
CA GLN A 41 6.21 -7.79 -13.78
C GLN A 41 6.20 -6.84 -12.58
N ARG A 42 6.98 -5.75 -12.63
CA ARG A 42 6.96 -4.70 -11.62
C ARG A 42 5.58 -4.07 -11.51
N SER A 43 4.98 -3.69 -12.64
CA SER A 43 3.63 -3.11 -12.64
C SER A 43 2.59 -4.06 -12.03
N ILE A 44 2.62 -5.34 -12.40
CA ILE A 44 1.71 -6.36 -11.83
C ILE A 44 1.93 -6.50 -10.32
N ALA A 45 3.19 -6.55 -9.87
CA ALA A 45 3.52 -6.65 -8.46
C ALA A 45 2.96 -5.46 -7.66
N LEU A 46 3.21 -4.24 -8.12
CA LEU A 46 2.73 -3.01 -7.46
C LEU A 46 1.20 -3.01 -7.35
N THR A 47 0.48 -3.34 -8.42
CA THR A 47 -0.99 -3.43 -8.41
C THR A 47 -1.52 -4.49 -7.46
N ASN A 48 -0.83 -5.62 -7.33
CA ASN A 48 -1.25 -6.68 -6.40
C ASN A 48 -0.99 -6.30 -4.93
N TYR A 49 0.14 -5.63 -4.64
CA TYR A 49 0.42 -5.13 -3.30
C TYR A 49 -0.58 -4.06 -2.86
N GLU A 50 -0.93 -3.14 -3.74
CA GLU A 50 -1.97 -2.14 -3.49
C GLU A 50 -3.31 -2.78 -3.10
N GLN A 51 -3.77 -3.77 -3.88
CA GLN A 51 -5.01 -4.49 -3.58
C GLN A 51 -4.92 -5.26 -2.26
N ALA A 52 -3.79 -5.92 -1.99
CA ALA A 52 -3.57 -6.63 -0.74
C ALA A 52 -3.64 -5.67 0.47
N ALA A 53 -3.01 -4.50 0.37
CA ALA A 53 -3.05 -3.48 1.41
C ALA A 53 -4.47 -2.96 1.67
N MET A 54 -5.25 -2.69 0.61
CA MET A 54 -6.66 -2.31 0.74
C MET A 54 -7.47 -3.37 1.51
N TRP A 55 -7.34 -4.65 1.15
CA TRP A 55 -8.06 -5.73 1.82
C TRP A 55 -7.61 -5.92 3.27
N ALA A 56 -6.31 -5.81 3.55
CA ALA A 56 -5.76 -5.86 4.91
C ALA A 56 -6.32 -4.73 5.79
N VAL A 57 -6.39 -3.50 5.27
CA VAL A 57 -7.02 -2.37 5.99
C VAL A 57 -8.50 -2.66 6.23
N LYS A 58 -9.24 -3.08 5.21
CA LYS A 58 -10.68 -3.35 5.31
C LYS A 58 -11.02 -4.45 6.31
N ALA A 59 -10.14 -5.45 6.48
CA ALA A 59 -10.32 -6.54 7.44
C ALA A 59 -10.39 -6.08 8.91
N ASN A 60 -9.99 -4.85 9.23
CA ASN A 60 -10.09 -4.28 10.57
C ASN A 60 -11.48 -3.69 10.90
N PHE A 61 -12.42 -3.68 9.94
CA PHE A 61 -13.73 -3.03 10.06
C PHE A 61 -14.90 -3.98 9.75
N VAL A 62 -14.67 -5.29 9.85
CA VAL A 62 -15.64 -6.35 9.54
C VAL A 62 -16.42 -6.74 10.80
#